data_AF-A0A1M4ECJ9-F1
#
_entry.id   AF-A0A1M4ECJ9-F1
#
_cell.length_a   1.000
_cell.length_b   1.000
_cell.length_c   1.000
_cell.angle_alpha   90.00
_cell.angle_beta   90.00
_cell.angle_gamma   90.00
#
_symmetry.space_group_name_H-M   'P 1'
#
loop_
_entity.id
_entity.type
_entity.pdbx_description
1 polymer ?
#
loop_
_entity_poly.entity_id
_entity_poly.type
_entity_poly.pdbx_seq_one_letter_code
_entity_poly.pdbx_strand_id
1 'polypeptide(L)' 'MSTLAEQIDGGIAVDIRRDTLAAAAVRALGAVLAHAEVATDADGYLELLEFARRQVPGPR' A
#
# COMPACT_ATOMS: atom_id res chain seq x y z
N MET A 1 -8.58 -23.19 -7.54
CA MET A 1 -8.81 -21.86 -6.92
C MET A 1 -7.46 -21.17 -6.88
N SER A 2 -7.33 -19.95 -7.38
CA SER A 2 -6.09 -19.18 -7.26
C SER A 2 -6.07 -18.39 -5.96
N THR A 3 -4.88 -18.13 -5.43
CA THR A 3 -4.68 -17.30 -4.24
C THR A 3 -4.71 -15.81 -4.62
N LEU A 4 -4.98 -14.93 -3.65
CA LEU A 4 -4.96 -13.48 -3.88
C LEU A 4 -3.58 -13.02 -4.39
N ALA A 5 -2.50 -13.60 -3.87
CA ALA A 5 -1.13 -13.30 -4.31
C ALA A 5 -0.88 -13.65 -5.79
N GLU A 6 -1.61 -14.62 -6.35
CA GLU A 6 -1.55 -14.97 -7.77
C GLU A 6 -2.40 -14.04 -8.66
N GLN A 7 -3.23 -13.18 -8.06
CA GLN A 7 -4.18 -12.31 -8.76
C GLN A 7 -3.81 -10.82 -8.74
N ILE A 8 -2.75 -10.44 -8.01
CA ILE A 8 -2.33 -9.04 -7.85
C ILE A 8 -0.85 -8.88 -8.20
N ASP A 9 -0.46 -7.74 -8.76
CA ASP A 9 0.95 -7.41 -9.03
C ASP A 9 1.70 -6.99 -7.76
N GLY A 10 0.95 -6.50 -6.77
CA GLY A 10 1.43 -6.00 -5.49
C GLY A 10 0.28 -5.45 -4.66
N GLY A 11 0.59 -5.00 -3.45
CA GLY A 11 -0.37 -4.44 -2.52
C GLY A 11 0.27 -3.45 -1.56
N ILE A 12 -0.58 -2.77 -0.80
CA ILE A 12 -0.15 -1.87 0.28
C ILE A 12 -0.55 -2.51 1.59
N ALA A 13 0.43 -2.85 2.43
CA ALA A 13 0.19 -3.25 3.82
C ALA A 13 0.12 -1.98 4.67
N VAL A 14 -0.89 -1.88 5.53
CA VAL A 14 -1.11 -0.69 6.39
C VAL A 14 -1.21 -1.12 7.85
N ASP A 15 -0.33 -0.55 8.68
CA ASP A 15 -0.38 -0.58 10.14
C ASP A 15 -1.09 0.68 10.63
N ILE A 16 -2.29 0.51 11.20
CA ILE A 16 -3.13 1.61 11.67
C ILE A 16 -2.78 1.90 13.13
N ARG A 17 -2.32 3.12 13.41
CA ARG A 17 -2.07 3.64 14.76
C ARG A 17 -3.10 4.71 15.11
N ARG A 18 -2.97 5.30 16.30
CA ARG A 18 -3.94 6.29 16.81
C ARG A 18 -4.11 7.49 15.88
N ASP A 19 -2.99 8.07 15.42
CA ASP A 19 -2.96 9.33 14.68
C ASP A 19 -2.23 9.20 13.32
N THR A 20 -1.65 8.02 13.04
CA THR A 20 -0.84 7.77 11.85
C THR A 20 -1.11 6.40 11.23
N LEU A 21 -0.90 6.28 9.93
CA LEU A 21 -0.87 5.03 9.18
C LEU A 21 0.56 4.78 8.69
N ALA A 22 1.17 3.68 9.12
CA ALA A 22 2.43 3.22 8.55
C ALA A 22 2.12 2.29 7.37
N ALA A 23 2.58 2.61 6.18
CA ALA A 23 2.29 1.88 4.96
C ALA A 23 3.55 1.30 4.32
N ALA A 24 3.46 0.09 3.79
CA ALA A 24 4.51 -0.54 2.99
C ALA A 24 3.93 -1.01 1.66
N ALA A 25 4.54 -0.57 0.56
CA ALA A 25 4.27 -1.12 -0.76
C ALA A 25 5.02 -2.45 -0.91
N VAL A 26 4.30 -3.52 -1.25
CA VAL A 26 4.86 -4.87 -1.35
C VAL A 26 4.53 -5.48 -2.71
N ARG A 27 5.48 -6.18 -3.33
CA ARG A 27 5.18 -7.06 -4.48
C ARG A 27 4.50 -8.33 -3.98
N ALA A 28 3.76 -9.00 -4.87
CA ALA A 28 3.10 -10.28 -4.57
C ALA A 28 4.04 -11.36 -3.96
N LEU A 29 5.35 -11.30 -4.27
CA LEU A 29 6.37 -12.20 -3.75
C LEU A 29 7.04 -11.72 -2.43
N GLY A 30 6.46 -10.72 -1.75
CA GLY A 30 6.86 -10.28 -0.41
C GLY A 30 8.01 -9.26 -0.35
N ALA A 31 8.50 -8.76 -1.48
CA ALA A 31 9.51 -7.71 -1.49
C ALA A 31 8.89 -6.34 -1.17
N VAL A 32 9.43 -5.63 -0.17
CA VAL A 32 9.07 -4.24 0.14
C VAL A 32 9.72 -3.30 -0.89
N LEU A 33 8.90 -2.46 -1.53
CA LEU A 33 9.32 -1.49 -2.54
C LEU A 33 9.60 -0.12 -1.93
N ALA A 34 8.74 0.31 -1.03
CA ALA A 34 8.79 1.62 -0.38
C ALA A 34 7.94 1.60 0.89
N HIS A 35 8.15 2.58 1.76
CA HIS A 35 7.32 2.84 2.93
C HIS A 35 6.86 4.29 2.98
N ALA A 36 5.77 4.54 3.70
CA ALA A 36 5.26 5.87 4.02
C ALA A 36 4.69 5.88 5.44
N GLU A 37 4.64 7.05 6.06
CA GLU A 37 3.83 7.30 7.25
C GLU A 37 2.98 8.53 6.96
N VAL A 38 1.66 8.41 7.13
CA VAL A 38 0.70 9.49 6.84
C VAL A 38 -0.25 9.68 8.03
N ALA A 39 -0.92 10.82 8.13
CA ALA A 39 -1.92 11.06 9.17
C ALA A 39 -3.17 10.17 8.99
N THR A 40 -3.91 9.90 10.08
CA THR A 40 -5.21 9.20 10.03
C THR A 40 -6.36 10.17 9.78
N ASP A 41 -6.21 11.06 8.81
CA ASP A 41 -7.23 12.02 8.39
C ASP A 41 -7.48 11.95 6.87
N ALA A 42 -8.31 12.85 6.36
CA ALA A 42 -8.67 12.86 4.95
C ALA A 42 -7.48 13.16 4.03
N ASP A 43 -6.57 14.03 4.45
CA ASP A 43 -5.39 14.39 3.66
C ASP A 43 -4.40 13.23 3.64
N GLY A 44 -4.16 12.59 4.80
CA GLY A 44 -3.34 11.39 4.89
C GLY A 44 -3.91 10.22 4.09
N TYR A 45 -5.24 10.09 3.98
CA TYR A 45 -5.85 9.11 3.09
C TYR A 45 -5.54 9.38 1.61
N LEU A 46 -5.60 10.64 1.17
CA LEU A 46 -5.25 11.02 -0.20
C LEU A 46 -3.76 10.78 -0.48
N GLU A 47 -2.87 11.10 0.46
CA GLU A 47 -1.45 10.81 0.37
C GLU A 47 -1.18 9.30 0.24
N LEU A 48 -1.91 8.47 1.00
CA LEU A 48 -1.81 7.01 0.92
C LEU A 48 -2.27 6.47 -0.45
N LEU A 49 -3.32 7.03 -1.03
CA LEU A 49 -3.77 6.66 -2.38
C LEU A 49 -2.75 7.07 -3.45
N GLU A 50 -2.12 8.24 -3.31
CA GLU A 50 -1.06 8.67 -4.22
C GLU A 50 0.18 7.79 -4.09
N PHE A 51 0.56 7.44 -2.86
CA PHE A 51 1.61 6.47 -2.58
C PHE A 51 1.31 5.12 -3.26
N ALA A 52 0.09 4.59 -3.08
CA ALA A 52 -0.34 3.35 -3.71
C ALA A 52 -0.22 3.41 -5.23
N ARG A 53 -0.74 4.48 -5.86
CA ARG A 53 -0.71 4.66 -7.32
C ARG A 53 0.71 4.77 -7.88
N ARG A 54 1.65 5.38 -7.14
CA ARG A 54 3.05 5.52 -7.55
C ARG A 54 3.82 4.20 -7.46
N GLN A 55 3.56 3.41 -6.42
CA GLN A 55 4.36 2.20 -6.13
C GLN A 55 3.75 0.92 -6.72
N VAL A 56 2.42 0.84 -6.80
CA VAL A 56 1.67 -0.30 -7.32
C VAL A 56 0.63 0.24 -8.32
N PRO A 57 1.04 0.62 -9.55
CA PRO A 57 0.17 1.30 -10.52
C PRO A 57 -0.99 0.44 -11.08
N GLY A 58 -1.13 -0.80 -10.62
CA GLY A 58 -2.07 -1.78 -11.15
C GLY A 58 -1.59 -2.41 -12.47
N PRO A 59 -2.36 -3.38 -12.99
CA PRO A 59 -2.09 -3.95 -14.31
C PRO A 59 -2.22 -2.86 -15.39
N ARG A 60 -1.34 -2.92 -16.39
CA ARG A 60 -1.42 -2.08 -17.60
C ARG A 60 -2.65 -2.45 -18.43
#